data_AF-A0AAE7DYS9-F1
#
_entry.id   AF-A0AAE7DYS9-F1
#
_cell.length_a   1.000
_cell.length_b   1.000
_cell.length_c   1.000
_cell.angle_alpha   90.00
_cell.angle_beta   90.00
_cell.angle_gamma   90.00
#
_symmetry.space_group_name_H-M   'P 1'
#
loop_
_entity.id
_entity.type
_entity.pdbx_description
1 polymer ?
#
loop_
_entity_poly.entity_id
_entity_poly.type
_entity_poly.pdbx_seq_one_letter_code
_entity_poly.pdbx_strand_id
1 'polypeptide(L)'
;MNIDFASLLAGVSITAIGGWFASFLALRKEERAVHLEQITKERTKWRQDMRLLTQEVVELFSNDTVPVNDKKQKFRAKLATSINPNCDYDKHLLALFDQLSHKGSMDEFTNAMSFLLKHDWERVKWECMPIYLKPFKRYTQNQKEWRATDFRPRSNMQEQG
;
A
#
# COMPACT_ATOMS: atom_id res chain seq x y z
N MET A 1 -46.57 -13.42 43.70
CA MET A 1 -45.32 -13.20 42.95
C MET A 1 -45.49 -11.88 42.21
N ASN A 2 -45.00 -10.76 42.76
CA ASN A 2 -45.09 -9.47 42.07
C ASN A 2 -43.94 -9.41 41.07
N ILE A 3 -44.26 -9.66 39.80
CA ILE A 3 -43.29 -9.48 38.72
C ILE A 3 -43.12 -7.97 38.57
N ASP A 4 -41.93 -7.49 38.91
CA ASP A 4 -41.61 -6.08 38.75
C ASP A 4 -41.43 -5.79 37.25
N PHE A 5 -42.51 -5.31 36.63
CA PHE A 5 -42.57 -4.97 35.20
C PHE A 5 -41.45 -4.00 34.78
N ALA A 6 -40.96 -3.16 35.68
CA ALA A 6 -39.84 -2.26 35.40
C ALA A 6 -38.53 -3.04 35.20
N SER A 7 -38.27 -4.04 36.04
CA SER A 7 -37.09 -4.92 35.90
C SER A 7 -37.14 -5.76 34.63
N LEU A 8 -38.34 -6.21 34.23
CA LEU A 8 -38.56 -7.00 33.02
C LEU A 8 -38.38 -6.14 31.76
N LEU A 9 -38.95 -4.93 31.72
CA LEU A 9 -38.74 -3.98 30.63
C LEU A 9 -37.29 -3.52 30.52
N ALA A 10 -36.61 -3.28 31.65
CA ALA A 10 -35.18 -2.96 31.67
C ALA A 10 -34.35 -4.11 31.10
N GLY A 11 -34.59 -5.36 31.53
CA GLY A 11 -33.89 -6.54 31.01
C GLY A 11 -34.11 -6.77 29.51
N VAL A 12 -35.34 -6.61 29.02
CA VAL A 12 -35.67 -6.74 27.59
C VAL A 12 -35.03 -5.61 26.78
N SER A 13 -35.06 -4.37 27.26
CA SER A 13 -34.43 -3.23 26.57
C SER A 13 -32.92 -3.36 26.45
N ILE A 14 -32.22 -3.80 27.51
CA ILE A 14 -30.78 -4.03 27.50
C ILE A 14 -30.42 -5.16 26.52
N THR A 15 -31.20 -6.25 26.52
CA THR A 15 -30.99 -7.38 25.60
C THR A 15 -31.24 -6.97 24.16
N ALA A 16 -32.29 -6.19 23.89
CA ALA A 16 -32.60 -5.69 22.54
C ALA A 16 -31.51 -4.73 22.03
N ILE A 17 -31.04 -3.81 22.87
CA ILE A 17 -29.94 -2.89 22.53
C ILE A 17 -28.65 -3.68 22.30
N GLY A 18 -28.32 -4.63 23.18
CA GLY A 18 -27.16 -5.50 23.03
C GLY A 18 -27.20 -6.34 21.75
N GLY A 19 -28.37 -6.91 21.43
CA GLY A 19 -28.60 -7.65 20.18
C GLY A 19 -28.48 -6.78 18.94
N TRP A 20 -28.99 -5.55 18.99
CA TRP A 20 -28.85 -4.57 17.90
C TRP A 20 -27.39 -4.17 17.69
N PHE A 21 -26.64 -3.87 18.76
CA PHE A 21 -25.21 -3.59 18.67
C PHE A 21 -24.41 -4.78 18.14
N ALA A 22 -24.71 -6.00 18.61
CA ALA A 22 -24.05 -7.21 18.14
C ALA A 22 -24.32 -7.47 16.65
N SER A 23 -25.58 -7.36 16.22
CA SER A 23 -25.98 -7.51 14.81
C SER A 23 -25.35 -6.43 13.91
N PHE A 24 -25.34 -5.17 14.37
CA PHE A 24 -24.68 -4.06 13.67
C PHE A 24 -23.17 -4.29 13.52
N LEU A 25 -22.50 -4.82 14.55
CA LEU A 25 -21.09 -5.17 14.49
C LEU A 25 -20.83 -6.39 13.60
N ALA A 26 -21.73 -7.37 13.57
CA ALA A 26 -21.60 -8.57 12.74
C ALA A 26 -21.70 -8.24 11.24
N LEU A 27 -22.73 -7.48 10.82
CA LEU A 27 -22.90 -7.05 9.43
C LEU A 27 -21.67 -6.28 8.92
N ARG A 28 -21.14 -5.38 9.75
CA ARG A 28 -19.93 -4.60 9.44
C ARG A 28 -18.66 -5.44 9.37
N LYS A 29 -18.60 -6.61 10.01
CA LYS A 29 -17.45 -7.52 9.95
C LYS A 29 -17.45 -8.31 8.64
N GLU A 30 -18.60 -8.81 8.21
CA GLU A 30 -18.71 -9.65 7.01
C GLU A 30 -18.43 -8.86 5.72
N GLU A 31 -19.08 -7.70 5.52
CA GLU A 31 -18.85 -6.84 4.35
C GLU A 31 -17.37 -6.41 4.26
N ARG A 32 -16.76 -6.12 5.42
CA ARG A 32 -15.35 -5.76 5.48
C ARG A 32 -14.45 -6.95 5.20
N ALA A 33 -14.74 -8.15 5.73
CA ALA A 33 -13.91 -9.31 5.48
C ALA A 33 -13.77 -9.56 3.97
N VAL A 34 -14.87 -9.47 3.22
CA VAL A 34 -14.88 -9.61 1.77
C VAL A 34 -14.08 -8.49 1.09
N HIS A 35 -14.31 -7.23 1.46
CA HIS A 35 -13.60 -6.10 0.87
C HIS A 35 -12.08 -6.12 1.15
N LEU A 36 -11.71 -6.50 2.38
CA LEU A 36 -10.33 -6.68 2.81
C LEU A 36 -9.66 -7.81 2.03
N GLU A 37 -10.34 -8.94 1.83
CA GLU A 37 -9.83 -10.06 1.07
C GLU A 37 -9.59 -9.67 -0.40
N GLN A 38 -10.53 -8.94 -1.02
CA GLN A 38 -10.37 -8.45 -2.39
C GLN A 38 -9.18 -7.50 -2.54
N ILE A 39 -9.10 -6.46 -1.69
CA ILE A 39 -7.98 -5.50 -1.71
C ILE A 39 -6.65 -6.23 -1.49
N THR A 40 -6.58 -7.11 -0.50
CA THR A 40 -5.33 -7.82 -0.17
C THR A 40 -4.90 -8.77 -1.30
N LYS A 41 -5.85 -9.43 -1.98
CA LYS A 41 -5.56 -10.25 -3.18
C LYS A 41 -5.01 -9.40 -4.32
N GLU A 42 -5.69 -8.31 -4.69
CA GLU A 42 -5.25 -7.42 -5.77
C GLU A 42 -3.88 -6.80 -5.48
N ARG A 43 -3.66 -6.32 -4.24
CA ARG A 43 -2.39 -5.73 -3.82
C ARG A 43 -1.27 -6.76 -3.73
N THR A 44 -1.57 -8.01 -3.37
CA THR A 44 -0.57 -9.08 -3.38
C THR A 44 -0.15 -9.42 -4.80
N LYS A 45 -1.12 -9.50 -5.72
CA LYS A 45 -0.84 -9.66 -7.15
C LYS A 45 0.00 -8.51 -7.69
N TRP A 46 -0.39 -7.27 -7.44
CA TRP A 46 0.36 -6.09 -7.88
C TRP A 46 1.80 -6.08 -7.33
N ARG A 47 1.99 -6.37 -6.02
CA ARG A 47 3.36 -6.45 -5.45
C ARG A 47 4.19 -7.56 -6.08
N GLN A 48 3.58 -8.70 -6.41
CA GLN A 48 4.27 -9.77 -7.11
C GLN A 48 4.67 -9.33 -8.52
N ASP A 49 3.76 -8.70 -9.26
CA ASP A 49 4.02 -8.18 -10.60
C ASP A 49 5.15 -7.14 -10.60
N MET A 50 5.20 -6.26 -9.60
CA MET A 50 6.28 -5.26 -9.44
C MET A 50 7.62 -5.91 -9.11
N ARG A 51 7.65 -6.96 -8.27
CA ARG A 51 8.88 -7.72 -7.99
C ARG A 51 9.40 -8.45 -9.22
N LEU A 52 8.50 -9.10 -9.97
CA LEU A 52 8.84 -9.77 -11.22
C LEU A 52 9.37 -8.76 -12.25
N LEU A 53 8.70 -7.61 -12.41
CA LEU A 53 9.17 -6.53 -13.28
C LEU A 53 10.57 -6.08 -12.87
N THR A 54 10.85 -5.94 -11.57
CA THR A 54 12.17 -5.54 -11.09
C THR A 54 13.23 -6.59 -11.43
N GLN A 55 12.93 -7.87 -11.26
CA GLN A 55 13.83 -8.97 -11.63
C GLN A 55 14.11 -8.99 -13.13
N GLU A 56 13.06 -8.89 -13.95
CA GLU A 56 13.15 -8.85 -15.42
C GLU A 56 13.99 -7.65 -15.91
N VAL A 57 13.85 -6.50 -15.26
CA VAL A 57 14.66 -5.30 -15.54
C VAL A 57 16.11 -5.55 -15.16
N VAL A 58 16.38 -6.06 -13.96
CA VAL A 58 17.77 -6.37 -13.54
C VAL A 58 18.44 -7.35 -14.49
N GLU A 59 17.74 -8.41 -14.88
CA GLU A 59 18.24 -9.39 -15.83
C GLU A 59 18.54 -8.75 -17.20
N LEU A 60 17.61 -7.92 -17.71
CA LEU A 60 17.78 -7.24 -19.00
C LEU A 60 19.05 -6.35 -19.05
N PHE A 61 19.37 -5.65 -17.97
CA PHE A 61 20.50 -4.72 -17.92
C PHE A 61 21.82 -5.37 -17.43
N SER A 62 21.74 -6.52 -16.76
CA SER A 62 22.92 -7.27 -16.26
C SER A 62 23.49 -8.25 -17.29
N ASN A 63 22.67 -8.72 -18.23
CA ASN A 63 23.11 -9.63 -19.29
C ASN A 63 24.20 -9.01 -20.17
N ASP A 64 25.04 -9.84 -20.80
CA ASP A 64 26.12 -9.38 -21.69
C ASP A 64 25.61 -8.79 -23.02
N THR A 65 24.34 -8.98 -23.32
CA THR A 65 23.72 -8.50 -24.57
C THR A 65 23.13 -7.11 -24.36
N VAL A 66 23.45 -6.19 -25.28
CA VAL A 66 22.90 -4.83 -25.24
C VAL A 66 21.38 -4.91 -25.26
N PRO A 67 20.68 -4.28 -24.29
CA PRO A 67 19.25 -4.40 -24.16
C PRO A 67 18.56 -3.81 -25.38
N VAL A 68 17.72 -4.61 -26.03
CA VAL A 68 16.92 -4.18 -27.17
C VAL A 68 15.98 -3.05 -26.72
N ASN A 69 15.98 -1.93 -27.44
CA ASN A 69 15.19 -0.74 -27.11
C ASN A 69 13.69 -1.07 -26.92
N ASP A 70 13.14 -1.97 -27.73
CA ASP A 70 11.76 -2.46 -27.60
C ASP A 70 11.46 -3.10 -26.22
N LYS A 71 12.37 -3.90 -25.67
CA LYS A 71 12.20 -4.50 -24.33
C LYS A 71 12.25 -3.43 -23.23
N LYS A 72 13.18 -2.47 -23.33
CA LYS A 72 13.26 -1.33 -22.40
C LYS A 72 11.95 -0.53 -22.41
N GLN A 73 11.39 -0.24 -23.59
CA GLN A 73 10.13 0.48 -23.72
C GLN A 73 8.93 -0.28 -23.17
N LYS A 74 8.88 -1.61 -23.38
CA LYS A 74 7.82 -2.46 -22.79
C LYS A 74 7.83 -2.42 -21.26
N PHE A 75 9.00 -2.55 -20.64
CA PHE A 75 9.11 -2.45 -19.19
C PHE A 75 8.79 -1.05 -18.67
N ARG A 76 9.23 0.00 -19.38
CA ARG A 76 8.87 1.39 -19.06
C ARG A 76 7.37 1.59 -19.05
N ALA A 77 6.67 1.14 -20.09
CA ALA A 77 5.23 1.25 -20.20
C ALA A 77 4.53 0.50 -19.06
N LYS A 78 4.92 -0.75 -18.80
CA LYS A 78 4.36 -1.57 -17.70
C LYS A 78 4.58 -0.91 -16.33
N LEU A 79 5.75 -0.32 -16.10
CA LEU A 79 6.05 0.41 -14.86
C LEU A 79 5.19 1.67 -14.74
N ALA A 80 5.13 2.48 -15.80
CA ALA A 80 4.35 3.72 -15.82
C ALA A 80 2.84 3.50 -15.61
N THR A 81 2.28 2.41 -16.14
CA THR A 81 0.86 2.06 -15.93
C THR A 81 0.56 1.50 -14.55
N SER A 82 1.59 1.03 -13.82
CA SER A 82 1.42 0.36 -12.52
C SER A 82 1.61 1.29 -11.33
N ILE A 83 2.14 2.50 -11.53
CA ILE A 83 2.46 3.48 -10.48
C ILE A 83 1.56 4.72 -10.57
N ASN A 84 1.60 5.59 -9.55
CA ASN A 84 0.76 6.78 -9.53
C ASN A 84 1.42 7.94 -10.30
N PRO A 85 0.83 8.43 -11.41
CA PRO A 85 1.40 9.51 -12.20
C PRO A 85 1.46 10.85 -11.46
N ASN A 86 0.63 11.04 -10.43
CA ASN A 86 0.59 12.27 -9.65
C ASN A 86 1.58 12.29 -8.47
N CYS A 87 2.29 11.17 -8.20
CA CYS A 87 3.26 11.11 -7.12
C CYS A 87 4.66 11.47 -7.61
N ASP A 88 5.27 12.51 -7.05
CA ASP A 88 6.60 12.96 -7.50
C ASP A 88 7.71 11.93 -7.24
N TYR A 89 7.56 11.09 -6.22
CA TYR A 89 8.49 9.97 -6.01
C TYR A 89 8.36 8.89 -7.08
N ASP A 90 7.13 8.59 -7.50
CA ASP A 90 6.88 7.60 -8.55
C ASP A 90 7.38 8.13 -9.92
N LYS A 91 7.29 9.45 -10.16
CA LYS A 91 7.96 10.10 -11.31
C LYS A 91 9.48 10.00 -11.23
N HIS A 92 10.05 10.18 -10.05
CA HIS A 92 11.50 10.01 -9.82
C HIS A 92 11.94 8.57 -10.11
N LEU A 93 11.16 7.57 -9.70
CA LEU A 93 11.41 6.16 -10.03
C LEU A 93 11.45 5.92 -11.55
N LEU A 94 10.54 6.54 -12.32
CA LEU A 94 10.58 6.48 -13.79
C LEU A 94 11.82 7.15 -14.38
N ALA A 95 12.25 8.28 -13.81
CA ALA A 95 13.48 8.95 -14.23
C ALA A 95 14.73 8.07 -13.97
N LEU A 96 14.80 7.43 -12.80
CA LEU A 96 15.85 6.45 -12.48
C LEU A 96 15.85 5.29 -13.48
N PHE A 97 14.66 4.78 -13.85
CA PHE A 97 14.55 3.74 -14.86
C PHE A 97 15.06 4.20 -16.24
N ASP A 98 14.73 5.43 -16.65
CA ASP A 98 15.16 5.98 -17.93
C ASP A 98 16.68 6.15 -18.00
N GLN A 99 17.31 6.50 -16.85
CA GLN A 99 18.76 6.64 -16.67
C GLN A 99 19.52 5.31 -16.61
N LEU A 100 18.84 4.16 -16.47
CA LEU A 100 19.51 2.85 -16.45
C LEU A 100 20.29 2.60 -17.75
N SER A 101 21.58 2.31 -17.57
CA SER A 101 22.52 1.92 -18.61
C SER A 101 22.87 0.43 -18.52
N HIS A 102 23.25 -0.18 -19.64
CA HIS A 102 23.73 -1.55 -19.67
C HIS A 102 24.96 -1.72 -18.77
N LYS A 103 24.94 -2.72 -17.88
CA LYS A 103 25.96 -2.97 -16.84
C LYS A 103 26.21 -1.80 -15.87
N GLY A 104 25.28 -0.84 -15.78
CA GLY A 104 25.33 0.23 -14.78
C GLY A 104 24.90 -0.25 -13.39
N SER A 105 25.11 0.59 -12.37
CA SER A 105 24.53 0.34 -11.05
C SER A 105 23.00 0.42 -11.13
N MET A 106 22.34 -0.58 -10.56
CA MET A 106 20.87 -0.65 -10.45
C MET A 106 20.40 -0.48 -9.00
N ASP A 107 21.32 -0.12 -8.10
CA ASP A 107 21.09 -0.09 -6.67
C ASP A 107 20.07 0.98 -6.31
N GLU A 108 20.18 2.17 -6.92
CA GLU A 108 19.23 3.26 -6.69
C GLU A 108 17.81 2.92 -7.16
N PHE A 109 17.68 2.31 -8.35
CA PHE A 109 16.40 1.86 -8.86
C PHE A 109 15.77 0.78 -7.98
N THR A 110 16.57 -0.23 -7.60
CA THR A 110 16.12 -1.34 -6.75
C THR A 110 15.73 -0.84 -5.36
N ASN A 111 16.50 0.07 -4.79
CA ASN A 111 16.19 0.69 -3.51
C ASN A 111 14.89 1.52 -3.59
N ALA A 112 14.74 2.34 -4.64
CA ALA A 112 13.52 3.12 -4.84
C ALA A 112 12.26 2.24 -5.01
N MET A 113 12.40 1.11 -5.70
CA MET A 113 11.34 0.10 -5.79
C MET A 113 11.02 -0.53 -4.42
N SER A 114 12.03 -0.80 -3.60
CA SER A 114 11.83 -1.34 -2.25
C SER A 114 11.03 -0.39 -1.36
N PHE A 115 11.30 0.92 -1.44
CA PHE A 115 10.53 1.96 -0.76
C PHE A 115 9.10 2.04 -1.26
N LEU A 116 8.87 1.93 -2.57
CA LEU A 116 7.52 1.89 -3.14
C LEU A 116 6.72 0.73 -2.56
N LEU A 117 7.29 -0.48 -2.52
CA LEU A 117 6.64 -1.67 -1.97
C LEU A 117 6.39 -1.56 -0.46
N LYS A 118 7.34 -0.96 0.28
CA LYS A 118 7.18 -0.71 1.72
C LYS A 118 6.05 0.29 1.99
N HIS A 119 5.95 1.33 1.17
CA HIS A 119 4.91 2.33 1.31
C HIS A 119 3.53 1.79 0.90
N ASP A 120 3.44 0.96 -0.14
CA ASP A 120 2.18 0.28 -0.49
C ASP A 120 1.66 -0.54 0.70
N TRP A 121 2.52 -1.23 1.43
CA TRP A 121 2.14 -1.94 2.65
C TRP A 121 1.52 -1.05 3.73
N GLU A 122 2.11 0.13 3.99
CA GLU A 122 1.53 1.10 4.94
C GLU A 122 0.19 1.65 4.44
N ARG A 123 0.06 1.88 3.13
CA ARG A 123 -1.19 2.31 2.51
C ARG A 123 -2.28 1.26 2.66
N VAL A 124 -1.99 -0.01 2.39
CA VAL A 124 -2.96 -1.11 2.55
C VAL A 124 -3.43 -1.21 3.99
N LYS A 125 -2.52 -1.12 4.97
CA LYS A 125 -2.92 -1.09 6.40
C LYS A 125 -3.87 0.07 6.72
N TRP A 126 -3.70 1.21 6.07
CA TRP A 126 -4.57 2.38 6.24
C TRP A 126 -5.92 2.25 5.52
N GLU A 127 -5.93 1.72 4.28
CA GLU A 127 -7.14 1.44 3.50
C GLU A 127 -8.05 0.43 4.22
N CYS A 128 -7.43 -0.65 4.72
CA CYS A 128 -8.07 -1.72 5.47
C CYS A 128 -8.50 -1.32 6.90
N MET A 129 -8.09 -0.15 7.39
CA MET A 129 -8.39 0.27 8.76
C MET A 129 -9.86 0.66 8.91
N PRO A 130 -10.55 0.21 9.98
CA PRO A 130 -11.89 0.69 10.31
C PRO A 130 -11.98 2.21 10.42
N ILE A 131 -13.02 2.80 9.84
CA ILE A 131 -13.26 4.26 9.88
C ILE A 131 -13.24 4.80 11.33
N TYR A 132 -13.78 4.04 12.29
CA TYR A 132 -13.79 4.41 13.70
C TYR A 132 -12.41 4.35 14.39
N LEU A 133 -11.44 3.60 13.85
CA LEU A 133 -10.05 3.57 14.34
C LEU A 133 -9.14 4.59 13.63
N LYS A 134 -9.50 5.01 12.40
CA LYS A 134 -8.73 6.00 11.63
C LYS A 134 -8.42 7.29 12.40
N PRO A 135 -9.35 7.97 13.10
CA PRO A 135 -9.02 9.21 13.80
C PRO A 135 -7.97 8.99 14.90
N PHE A 136 -8.07 7.90 15.67
CA PHE A 136 -7.11 7.58 16.74
C PHE A 136 -5.72 7.24 16.19
N LYS A 137 -5.65 6.49 15.08
CA LYS A 137 -4.39 6.12 14.44
C LYS A 137 -3.75 7.26 13.64
N ARG A 138 -4.54 8.20 13.09
CA ARG A 138 -4.04 9.31 12.25
C ARG A 138 -2.94 10.13 12.94
N TYR A 139 -3.05 10.32 14.25
CA TYR A 139 -2.14 11.17 15.01
C TYR A 139 -0.93 10.42 15.59
N THR A 140 -0.84 9.10 15.38
CA THR A 140 0.31 8.32 15.85
C THR A 140 1.58 8.74 15.12
N GLN A 141 2.72 8.73 15.83
CA GLN A 141 4.02 9.12 15.28
C GLN A 141 4.36 8.30 14.03
N ASN A 142 4.19 6.98 14.08
CA ASN A 142 4.38 6.11 12.93
C ASN A 142 3.57 6.55 11.71
N GLN A 143 2.32 7.02 11.92
CA GLN A 143 1.45 7.49 10.84
C GLN A 143 1.86 8.85 10.24
N LYS A 144 2.58 9.66 11.00
CA LYS A 144 3.17 10.91 10.51
C LYS A 144 4.44 10.62 9.72
N GLU A 145 5.28 9.73 10.23
CA GLU A 145 6.56 9.35 9.61
C GLU A 145 6.38 8.78 8.20
N TRP A 146 5.47 7.82 7.96
CA TRP A 146 5.31 7.27 6.59
C TRP A 146 4.71 8.26 5.58
N ARG A 147 4.01 9.31 6.05
CA ARG A 147 3.44 10.37 5.20
C ARG A 147 4.41 11.53 4.99
N ALA A 148 5.47 11.58 5.78
CA ALA A 148 6.46 12.61 5.67
C ALA A 148 7.24 12.42 4.36
N THR A 149 7.65 13.54 3.77
CA THR A 149 8.28 13.57 2.45
C THR A 149 9.66 12.91 2.42
N ASP A 150 10.30 12.82 3.58
CA ASP A 150 11.60 12.22 3.85
C ASP A 150 11.57 10.69 3.98
N PHE A 151 10.40 10.08 4.20
CA PHE A 151 10.27 8.60 4.27
C PHE A 151 10.74 7.89 3.00
N ARG A 152 10.66 8.58 1.86
CA ARG A 152 11.15 8.11 0.57
C ARG A 152 12.34 8.99 0.16
N PRO A 153 13.52 8.79 0.75
CA PRO A 153 14.67 9.61 0.41
C PRO A 153 14.96 9.44 -1.08
N ARG A 154 15.07 10.56 -1.79
CA ARG A 154 15.69 10.58 -3.11
C ARG A 154 17.19 10.46 -2.84
N SER A 155 17.90 9.57 -3.53
CA SER A 155 19.36 9.55 -3.48
C SER A 155 19.85 10.98 -3.66
N ASN A 156 20.67 11.46 -2.72
CA ASN A 156 21.07 12.86 -2.62
C ASN A 156 21.56 13.36 -3.99
N MET A 157 20.82 14.27 -4.61
CA MET A 157 21.42 15.21 -5.56
C MET A 157 22.39 16.06 -4.75
N GLN A 158 23.65 15.59 -4.68
CA GLN A 158 24.87 16.31 -4.37
C GLN A 158 24.69 17.59 -3.52
N GLU A 159 24.93 17.46 -2.21
CA GLU A 159 25.71 18.47 -1.52
C GLU A 159 27.14 18.42 -2.10
N GLN A 160 27.33 19.08 -3.25
CA GLN A 160 28.64 19.51 -3.73
C GLN A 160 28.54 21.01 -3.92
N GLY A 161 28.80 21.73 -2.82
CA GLY A 161 29.32 23.10 -2.86
C GLY A 161 30.83 23.08 -3.00
#